data_AF-A0A3B8Y665-F1
#
_entry.id   AF-A0A3B8Y665-F1
#
_cell.length_a   1.000
_cell.length_b   1.000
_cell.length_c   1.000
_cell.angle_alpha   90.00
_cell.angle_beta   90.00
_cell.angle_gamma   90.00
#
_symmetry.space_group_name_H-M   'P 1'
#
loop_
_entity.id
_entity.type
_entity.pdbx_description
1 polymer ?
#
loop_
_entity_poly.entity_id
_entity_poly.type
_entity_poly.pdbx_seq_one_letter_code
_entity_poly.pdbx_strand_id
1 'polypeptide(L)'
;MGDVHTIDQLWVHYSKGKFGFSVQKEIYYDELGGRTQYNKKIWHKFCDRVGWRTKGLLGMGKEFKGYEDLTFELRYTTPVGHLPYSEYFEFVCVSIFAWLYCSQSVDCTKLLPMAQQIINGSSQD
;
A
#
# COMPACT_ATOMS: atom_id res chain seq x y z
N MET A 1 6.32 19.07 -2.69
CA MET A 1 4.91 18.74 -3.05
C MET A 1 4.79 17.97 -4.37
N GLY A 2 5.72 18.09 -5.33
CA GLY A 2 5.63 17.42 -6.64
C GLY A 2 6.00 15.93 -6.71
N ASP A 3 6.34 15.29 -5.58
CA ASP A 3 6.90 13.92 -5.59
C ASP A 3 5.85 12.86 -5.25
N VAL A 4 5.16 12.99 -4.10
CA VAL A 4 4.16 12.00 -3.64
C VAL A 4 2.96 11.88 -4.58
N HIS A 5 2.47 13.01 -5.12
CA HIS A 5 1.34 12.98 -6.05
C HIS A 5 1.71 12.28 -7.36
N THR A 6 2.92 12.54 -7.88
CA THR A 6 3.43 11.89 -9.09
C THR A 6 3.62 10.39 -8.85
N ILE A 7 4.21 10.01 -7.71
CA ILE A 7 4.36 8.62 -7.30
C ILE A 7 2.99 7.93 -7.21
N ASP A 8 2.00 8.56 -6.58
CA ASP A 8 0.64 8.03 -6.49
C ASP A 8 0.03 7.80 -7.87
N GLN A 9 0.13 8.78 -8.77
CA GLN A 9 -0.35 8.64 -10.15
C GLN A 9 0.33 7.49 -10.89
N LEU A 10 1.64 7.30 -10.70
CA LEU A 10 2.36 6.18 -11.32
C LEU A 10 1.87 4.84 -10.75
N TRP A 11 1.71 4.73 -9.43
CA TRP A 11 1.14 3.53 -8.82
C TRP A 11 -0.25 3.22 -9.37
N VAL A 12 -1.15 4.21 -9.38
CA VAL A 12 -2.52 4.04 -9.87
C VAL A 12 -2.52 3.65 -11.34
N HIS A 13 -1.75 4.35 -12.18
CA HIS A 13 -1.74 4.12 -13.62
C HIS A 13 -1.22 2.72 -13.97
N TYR A 14 -0.02 2.36 -13.49
CA TYR A 14 0.57 1.07 -13.81
C TYR A 14 -0.15 -0.09 -13.10
N SER A 15 -0.72 0.10 -11.91
CA SER A 15 -1.47 -0.97 -11.26
C SER A 15 -2.91 -1.15 -11.76
N LYS A 16 -3.34 -0.42 -12.80
CA LYS A 16 -4.75 -0.38 -13.25
C LYS A 16 -5.72 -0.01 -12.11
N GLY A 17 -5.33 0.96 -11.29
CA GLY A 17 -6.10 1.46 -10.14
C GLY A 17 -6.05 0.58 -8.89
N LYS A 18 -5.22 -0.46 -8.87
CA LYS A 18 -5.18 -1.42 -7.75
C LYS A 18 -4.32 -0.95 -6.57
N PHE A 19 -3.28 -0.17 -6.82
CA PHE A 19 -2.29 0.30 -5.86
C PHE A 19 -2.20 1.84 -5.90
N GLY A 20 -1.78 2.44 -4.78
CA GLY A 20 -1.65 3.88 -4.64
C GLY A 20 -2.02 4.37 -3.24
N PHE A 21 -1.47 5.52 -2.86
CA PHE A 21 -1.83 6.22 -1.64
C PHE A 21 -3.28 6.73 -1.67
N SER A 22 -3.77 7.16 -2.83
CA SER A 22 -5.18 7.53 -3.01
C SER A 22 -6.10 6.33 -2.78
N VAL A 23 -5.75 5.17 -3.32
CA VAL A 23 -6.47 3.91 -3.10
C VAL A 23 -6.47 3.51 -1.62
N GLN A 24 -5.30 3.58 -0.96
CA GLN A 24 -5.21 3.30 0.48
C GLN A 24 -6.03 4.28 1.33
N LYS A 25 -6.05 5.56 0.94
CA LYS A 25 -6.84 6.59 1.61
C LYS A 25 -8.33 6.29 1.50
N GLU A 26 -8.83 5.91 0.32
CA GLU A 26 -10.23 5.52 0.11
C GLU A 26 -10.59 4.31 0.99
N ILE A 27 -9.76 3.27 1.00
CA ILE A 27 -9.99 2.11 1.88
C ILE A 27 -10.04 2.54 3.36
N TYR A 28 -9.09 3.36 3.81
CA TYR A 28 -9.03 3.75 5.22
C TYR A 28 -10.20 4.64 5.64
N TYR A 29 -10.50 5.71 4.88
CA TYR A 29 -11.52 6.68 5.25
C TYR A 29 -12.93 6.25 4.85
N ASP A 30 -13.10 5.79 3.61
CA ASP A 30 -14.40 5.59 3.00
C ASP A 30 -14.92 4.16 3.26
N GLU A 31 -14.09 3.12 3.12
CA GLU A 31 -14.51 1.75 3.43
C GLU A 31 -14.55 1.46 4.94
N LEU A 32 -13.54 1.92 5.69
CA LEU A 32 -13.34 1.51 7.09
C LEU A 32 -13.74 2.57 8.13
N GLY A 33 -14.16 3.75 7.68
CA GLY A 33 -14.58 4.85 8.57
C GLY A 33 -13.44 5.45 9.38
N GLY A 34 -12.21 5.33 8.88
CA GLY A 34 -11.02 5.93 9.46
C GLY A 34 -11.16 7.44 9.61
N ARG A 35 -10.47 7.96 10.62
CA ARG A 35 -10.44 9.40 10.94
C ARG A 35 -9.00 9.83 11.10
N THR A 36 -8.80 11.14 11.16
CA THR A 36 -7.51 11.77 11.43
C THR A 36 -6.92 11.38 12.78
N GLN A 37 -7.76 10.98 13.74
CA GLN A 37 -7.31 10.45 15.02
C GLN A 37 -6.99 8.96 14.89
N TYR A 38 -5.83 8.56 15.41
CA TYR A 38 -5.41 7.17 15.40
C TYR A 38 -6.40 6.28 16.15
N ASN A 39 -6.86 5.23 15.47
CA ASN A 39 -7.67 4.18 16.05
C ASN A 39 -7.04 2.82 15.72
N LYS A 40 -6.44 2.19 16.74
CA LYS A 40 -5.77 0.89 16.59
C LYS A 40 -6.64 -0.19 15.94
N LYS A 41 -7.94 -0.24 16.25
CA LYS A 41 -8.85 -1.24 15.66
C LYS A 41 -9.07 -1.01 14.17
N ILE A 42 -9.25 0.25 13.77
CA ILE A 42 -9.42 0.61 12.35
C ILE A 42 -8.11 0.39 11.59
N TRP A 43 -6.98 0.82 12.17
CA TRP A 43 -5.66 0.58 11.61
C TRP A 43 -5.40 -0.91 11.36
N HIS A 44 -5.68 -1.76 12.34
CA HIS A 44 -5.57 -3.20 12.22
C HIS A 44 -6.46 -3.79 11.11
N LYS A 45 -7.71 -3.30 10.98
CA LYS A 45 -8.62 -3.71 9.89
C LYS A 45 -8.09 -3.26 8.52
N PHE A 46 -7.52 -2.06 8.44
CA PHE A 46 -6.89 -1.56 7.23
C PHE A 46 -5.71 -2.44 6.83
N CYS A 47 -4.76 -2.69 7.73
CA CYS A 47 -3.61 -3.54 7.45
C CYS A 47 -4.01 -4.98 7.05
N ASP A 48 -5.10 -5.51 7.60
CA ASP A 48 -5.68 -6.77 7.13
C ASP A 48 -6.21 -6.67 5.71
N ARG A 49 -6.97 -5.61 5.42
CA ARG A 49 -7.64 -5.38 4.14
C ARG A 49 -6.66 -5.18 2.99
N VAL A 50 -5.50 -4.58 3.25
CA VAL A 50 -4.43 -4.40 2.27
C VAL A 50 -3.37 -5.51 2.32
N GLY A 51 -3.52 -6.51 3.20
CA GLY A 51 -2.65 -7.69 3.25
C GLY A 51 -1.27 -7.48 3.86
N TRP A 52 -1.12 -6.48 4.75
CA TRP A 52 0.10 -6.22 5.51
C TRP A 52 0.21 -7.04 6.79
N ARG A 53 -0.84 -7.79 7.13
CA ARG A 53 -0.81 -8.75 8.22
C ARG A 53 -1.19 -10.13 7.77
N THR A 54 -0.48 -11.12 8.30
CA THR A 54 -0.75 -12.53 8.07
C THR A 54 -1.01 -13.24 9.39
N LYS A 55 -1.49 -14.48 9.31
CA LYS A 55 -1.60 -15.34 10.50
C LYS A 55 -0.19 -15.53 11.07
N GLY A 56 -0.03 -15.28 12.37
CA GLY A 56 1.27 -15.44 13.02
C GLY A 56 1.75 -16.88 12.98
N LEU A 57 3.07 -17.07 13.03
CA LEU A 57 3.71 -18.39 12.87
C LEU A 57 3.21 -19.42 13.88
N LEU A 58 2.90 -18.99 15.10
CA LEU A 58 2.38 -19.84 16.18
C LEU A 58 0.85 -19.96 16.18
N GLY A 59 0.16 -19.45 15.16
CA GLY A 59 -1.30 -19.41 15.10
C GLY A 59 -1.95 -18.47 16.11
N MET A 60 -1.16 -17.72 16.88
CA MET A 60 -1.63 -16.72 17.85
C MET A 60 -1.77 -15.36 17.18
N GLY A 61 -3.00 -15.03 16.76
CA GLY A 61 -3.31 -13.72 16.19
C GLY A 61 -2.67 -13.47 14.83
N LYS A 62 -2.57 -12.18 14.47
CA LYS A 62 -1.99 -11.73 13.21
C LYS A 62 -0.72 -10.93 13.48
N GLU A 63 0.28 -11.15 12.63
CA GLU A 63 1.59 -10.49 12.67
C GLU A 63 1.74 -9.59 11.44
N PHE A 64 2.44 -8.47 11.61
CA PHE A 64 2.78 -7.58 10.51
C PHE A 64 3.88 -8.21 9.65
N LYS A 65 3.74 -8.08 8.34
CA LYS A 65 4.74 -8.51 7.38
C LYS A 65 5.94 -7.58 7.42
N GLY A 66 7.15 -8.13 7.36
CA GLY A 66 8.34 -7.35 7.01
C GLY A 66 8.29 -6.96 5.53
N TYR A 67 9.12 -5.99 5.12
CA TYR A 67 9.24 -5.61 3.71
C TYR A 67 9.52 -6.81 2.78
N GLU A 68 10.34 -7.76 3.23
CA GLU A 68 10.73 -8.96 2.50
C GLU A 68 9.55 -9.94 2.26
N ASP A 69 8.48 -9.85 3.05
CA ASP A 69 7.30 -10.72 2.95
C ASP A 69 6.17 -10.15 2.07
N LEU A 70 6.41 -8.99 1.45
CA LEU A 70 5.45 -8.30 0.59
C LEU A 70 5.44 -8.88 -0.82
N THR A 71 4.27 -8.82 -1.45
CA THR A 71 4.11 -9.25 -2.84
C THR A 71 4.14 -8.02 -3.75
N PHE A 72 5.26 -7.81 -4.44
CA PHE A 72 5.47 -6.67 -5.35
C PHE A 72 4.86 -6.86 -6.74
N GLU A 73 4.25 -8.01 -7.00
CA GLU A 73 3.68 -8.35 -8.29
C GLU A 73 2.22 -7.90 -8.43
N LEU A 74 1.87 -7.42 -9.62
CA LEU A 74 0.51 -7.07 -9.99
C LEU A 74 -0.30 -8.33 -10.36
N ARG A 75 -0.57 -9.17 -9.35
CA ARG A 75 -1.43 -10.36 -9.50
C ARG A 75 -2.87 -10.05 -9.15
N TYR A 76 -3.80 -10.84 -9.67
CA TYR A 76 -5.21 -10.76 -9.25
C TYR A 76 -5.37 -11.07 -7.76
N THR A 77 -4.54 -11.96 -7.21
CA THR A 77 -4.55 -12.37 -5.79
C THR A 77 -3.96 -11.32 -4.84
N THR A 78 -3.13 -10.39 -5.32
CA THR A 78 -2.58 -9.33 -4.48
C THR A 78 -3.72 -8.42 -4.00
N PRO A 79 -3.81 -8.04 -2.71
CA PRO A 79 -4.90 -7.19 -2.23
C PRO A 79 -4.89 -5.79 -2.84
N VAL A 80 -6.06 -5.16 -2.98
CA VAL A 80 -6.17 -3.74 -3.37
C VAL A 80 -5.56 -2.87 -2.27
N GLY A 81 -4.77 -1.88 -2.65
CA GLY A 81 -4.04 -1.00 -1.73
C GLY A 81 -2.80 -1.64 -1.08
N HIS A 82 -2.40 -2.85 -1.49
CA HIS A 82 -1.23 -3.54 -0.91
C HIS A 82 0.06 -2.75 -1.03
N LEU A 83 0.19 -1.94 -2.08
CA LEU A 83 1.34 -1.08 -2.32
C LEU A 83 0.86 0.36 -2.54
N PRO A 84 1.71 1.36 -2.25
CA PRO A 84 3.05 1.23 -1.65
C PRO A 84 3.02 0.88 -0.15
N TYR A 85 4.04 0.15 0.34
CA TYR A 85 4.21 -0.17 1.77
C TYR A 85 5.24 0.76 2.41
N SER A 86 5.04 1.09 3.69
CA SER A 86 6.05 1.80 4.49
C SER A 86 6.03 1.26 5.92
N GLU A 87 7.18 0.79 6.39
CA GLU A 87 7.37 0.23 7.74
C GLU A 87 7.11 1.24 8.86
N TYR A 88 7.19 2.54 8.56
CA TYR A 88 7.03 3.62 9.54
C TYR A 88 5.58 4.09 9.73
N PHE A 89 4.60 3.50 9.04
CA PHE A 89 3.21 4.00 9.04
C PHE A 89 2.53 3.98 10.42
N GLU A 90 3.00 3.17 11.36
CA GLU A 90 2.49 3.12 12.74
C GLU A 90 2.70 4.45 13.48
N PHE A 91 3.74 5.24 13.14
CA PHE A 91 4.04 6.54 13.77
C PHE A 91 3.44 7.74 13.03
N VAL A 92 2.98 7.56 11.79
CA VAL A 92 2.58 8.66 10.89
C VAL A 92 1.09 9.02 11.02
N CYS A 93 0.27 8.15 11.62
CA CYS A 93 -1.18 8.32 11.75
C CYS A 93 -1.65 9.46 12.65
N VAL A 94 -0.78 10.23 13.32
CA VAL A 94 -1.22 11.20 14.36
C VAL A 94 -1.07 12.67 13.96
N SER A 95 -0.57 13.00 12.77
CA SER A 95 -0.56 14.41 12.38
C SER A 95 -0.54 14.57 10.87
N ILE A 96 -1.06 15.71 10.43
CA ILE A 96 -1.17 16.21 9.05
C ILE A 96 0.16 16.12 8.23
N PHE A 97 1.25 15.65 8.84
CA PHE A 97 2.58 15.47 8.26
C PHE A 97 2.78 14.20 7.42
N ALA A 98 1.82 13.26 7.39
CA ALA A 98 1.89 12.06 6.54
C ALA A 98 2.11 12.38 5.05
N TRP A 99 1.56 13.49 4.58
CA TRP A 99 1.69 13.94 3.20
C TRP A 99 3.08 14.51 2.86
N LEU A 100 3.85 14.93 3.86
CA LEU A 100 5.16 15.55 3.65
C LEU A 100 6.32 14.54 3.66
N TYR A 101 6.19 13.43 4.39
CA TYR A 101 7.27 12.44 4.55
C TYR A 101 7.18 11.23 3.61
N CYS A 102 6.03 11.00 2.97
CA CYS A 102 5.84 9.86 2.07
C CYS A 102 6.70 9.91 0.79
N SER A 103 7.39 11.02 0.51
CA SER A 103 8.25 11.13 -0.67
C SER A 103 9.59 10.42 -0.53
N GLN A 104 10.07 10.14 0.68
CA GLN A 104 11.42 9.58 0.91
C GLN A 104 11.46 8.06 1.10
N SER A 105 10.31 7.40 1.25
CA SER A 105 10.24 5.98 1.59
C SER A 105 9.70 5.07 0.47
N VAL A 106 9.33 5.64 -0.68
CA VAL A 106 8.84 4.84 -1.81
C VAL A 106 10.02 4.55 -2.74
N ASP A 107 10.48 3.30 -2.77
CA ASP A 107 11.51 2.87 -3.70
C ASP A 107 10.96 2.83 -5.14
N CYS A 108 11.18 3.92 -5.88
CA CYS A 108 10.78 4.06 -7.28
C CYS A 108 11.42 3.01 -8.21
N THR A 109 12.49 2.34 -7.81
CA THR A 109 13.14 1.30 -8.63
C THR A 109 12.26 0.08 -8.83
N LYS A 110 11.26 -0.13 -7.96
CA LYS A 110 10.32 -1.26 -8.02
C LYS A 110 9.09 -0.98 -8.90
N LEU A 111 8.91 0.25 -9.39
CA LEU A 111 7.90 0.56 -10.42
C LEU A 111 8.30 -0.01 -11.80
N LEU A 112 9.60 -0.10 -12.08
CA LEU A 112 10.14 -0.58 -13.36
C LEU A 112 9.75 -2.04 -13.67
N PRO A 113 9.89 -3.01 -12.75
CA PRO A 113 9.46 -4.39 -13.01
C PRO A 113 7.95 -4.54 -13.26
N MET A 114 7.09 -3.79 -12.55
CA MET A 114 5.64 -3.82 -12.80
C MET A 114 5.30 -3.22 -14.16
N ALA A 115 5.89 -2.09 -14.52
CA ALA A 115 5.73 -1.50 -15.85
C ALA A 115 6.16 -2.48 -16.95
N GLN A 116 7.29 -3.18 -16.75
CA GLN A 116 7.78 -4.19 -17.68
C GLN A 116 6.85 -5.41 -17.77
N GLN A 117 6.26 -5.88 -16.68
CA GLN A 117 5.28 -6.97 -16.70
C GLN A 117 3.99 -6.61 -17.45
N ILE A 118 3.58 -5.33 -17.42
CA ILE A 118 2.40 -4.87 -18.18
C ILE A 118 2.74 -4.75 -19.67
N ILE A 119 3.89 -4.16 -19.99
CA ILE A 119 4.38 -4.04 -21.37
C ILE A 119 4.58 -5.43 -21.99
N ASN A 120 5.09 -6.39 -21.24
CA ASN A 120 5.31 -7.76 -21.71
C ASN A 120 4.02 -8.62 -21.67
N GLY A 121 3.09 -8.31 -20.77
CA GLY A 121 1.81 -9.02 -20.59
C GLY A 121 0.71 -8.55 -21.55
N SER A 122 0.90 -7.44 -22.25
CA SER A 122 0.03 -6.99 -23.35
C SER A 122 0.29 -7.69 -24.70
N SER A 123 1.12 -8.74 -24.73
CA SER A 123 1.44 -9.53 -25.93
C SER A 123 0.83 -10.94 -25.94
N GLN A 124 -0.22 -11.19 -25.15
CA GLN A 124 -1.05 -12.38 -25.33
C GLN A 124 -2.52 -11.97 -25.31
N ASP A 125 -3.06 -11.79 -26.52
CA ASP A 125 -4.48 -12.01 -26.83
C ASP A 125 -4.86 -13.48 -26.56
#